data_AF-A0A7C4PNY9-F1
#
_entry.id   AF-A0A7C4PNY9-F1
#
_cell.length_a   1.000
_cell.length_b   1.000
_cell.length_c   1.000
_cell.angle_alpha   90.00
_cell.angle_beta   90.00
_cell.angle_gamma   90.00
#
_symmetry.space_group_name_H-M   'P 1'
#
loop_
_entity.id
_entity.type
_entity.pdbx_description
1 polymer ?
#
loop_
_entity_poly.entity_id
_entity_poly.type
_entity_poly.pdbx_seq_one_letter_code
_entity_poly.pdbx_strand_id
1 'polypeptide(L)'
;MAAANLLLWPGLGTILARRKSGLVQMGLSGGGLAMAMVGLVGFYSRWVSTTEFPGWRDRYLLAFLTGIGVFTMVWLWALVSSIQIVRSARPREYHRSSGIRPPPAMNV
;
A
#
# COMPACT_ATOMS: atom_id res chain seq x y z
N MET A 1 0.01 18.74 0.41
CA MET A 1 -0.30 17.99 -0.83
C MET A 1 0.52 16.70 -1.02
N ALA A 2 1.68 16.51 -0.36
CA ALA A 2 2.49 15.30 -0.54
C ALA A 2 1.83 13.97 -0.08
N ALA A 3 0.98 14.02 0.95
CA ALA A 3 0.34 12.82 1.51
C ALA A 3 -0.59 12.08 0.52
N ALA A 4 -1.27 12.82 -0.38
CA ALA A 4 -2.15 12.23 -1.39
C ALA A 4 -1.35 11.46 -2.47
N ASN A 5 -0.20 11.99 -2.89
CA ASN A 5 0.67 11.34 -3.87
C ASN A 5 1.32 10.05 -3.30
N LEU A 6 1.54 10.01 -1.99
CA LEU A 6 2.04 8.83 -1.27
C LEU A 6 0.96 7.76 -1.04
N LEU A 7 -0.32 8.12 -1.13
CA LEU A 7 -1.46 7.20 -1.05
C LEU A 7 -1.75 6.49 -2.39
N LEU A 8 -1.32 7.10 -3.50
CA LEU A 8 -1.61 6.62 -4.85
C LEU A 8 -0.96 5.26 -5.13
N TRP A 9 0.19 4.98 -4.50
CA TRP A 9 0.84 3.69 -4.58
C TRP A 9 1.15 3.13 -3.18
N PRO A 10 0.53 2.01 -2.79
CA PRO A 10 0.78 1.39 -1.49
C PRO A 10 2.24 0.96 -1.37
N GLY A 11 2.92 1.44 -0.33
CA GLY A 11 4.33 1.17 -0.05
C GLY A 11 5.29 2.35 -0.29
N LEU A 12 4.90 3.39 -1.05
CA LEU A 12 5.77 4.56 -1.28
C LEU A 12 6.14 5.29 0.02
N GLY A 13 5.17 5.53 0.91
CA GLY A 13 5.42 6.17 2.21
C GLY A 13 6.30 5.33 3.15
N THR A 14 6.16 4.01 3.08
CA THR A 14 6.94 3.08 3.90
C THR A 14 8.40 2.96 3.41
N ILE A 15 8.62 3.02 2.09
CA ILE A 15 9.97 3.06 1.49
C ILE A 15 10.65 4.40 1.77
N LEU A 16 9.92 5.52 1.69
CA LEU A 16 10.46 6.84 2.02
C LEU A 16 10.92 6.91 3.49
N ALA A 17 10.24 6.16 4.37
CA ALA A 17 10.63 5.95 5.76
C ALA A 17 11.73 4.88 5.97
N ARG A 18 12.39 4.42 4.89
CA ARG A 18 13.44 3.38 4.88
C ARG A 18 13.05 2.05 5.54
N ARG A 19 11.76 1.72 5.60
CA ARG A 19 11.33 0.42 6.11
C ARG A 19 11.25 -0.62 4.99
N LYS A 20 11.89 -1.77 5.20
CA LYS A 20 11.87 -2.93 4.28
C LYS A 20 10.45 -3.43 3.99
N SER A 21 9.49 -3.19 4.89
CA SER A 21 8.07 -3.53 4.68
C SER A 21 7.44 -2.78 3.51
N GLY A 22 7.99 -1.65 3.08
CA GLY A 22 7.47 -0.89 1.93
C GLY A 22 7.70 -1.59 0.58
N LEU A 23 8.83 -2.29 0.44
CA LEU A 23 9.12 -3.12 -0.74
C LEU A 23 8.15 -4.30 -0.84
N VAL A 24 7.83 -4.93 0.30
CA VAL A 24 6.86 -6.03 0.38
C VAL A 24 5.45 -5.55 0.02
N GLN A 25 5.05 -4.36 0.51
CA GLN A 25 3.77 -3.75 0.16
C GLN A 25 3.66 -3.43 -1.33
N MET A 26 4.71 -2.87 -1.94
CA MET A 26 4.76 -2.62 -3.39
C MET A 26 4.67 -3.89 -4.21
N GLY A 27 5.41 -4.94 -3.82
CA GLY A 27 5.41 -6.22 -4.52
C GLY A 27 4.05 -6.90 -4.48
N LEU A 28 3.43 -6.97 -3.29
CA LEU A 28 2.12 -7.58 -3.10
C LEU A 28 1.00 -6.79 -3.80
N SER A 29 1.04 -5.46 -3.76
CA SER A 29 0.05 -4.64 -4.46
C SER A 29 0.21 -4.75 -5.97
N GLY A 30 1.46 -4.76 -6.46
CA GLY A 30 1.75 -4.97 -7.87
C GLY A 30 1.26 -6.33 -8.35
N GLY A 31 1.49 -7.39 -7.56
CA GLY A 31 0.97 -8.73 -7.83
C GLY A 31 -0.56 -8.80 -7.86
N GLY A 32 -1.22 -8.22 -6.85
CA GLY A 32 -2.69 -8.16 -6.80
C GLY A 32 -3.30 -7.40 -7.98
N LEU A 33 -2.69 -6.26 -8.35
CA LEU A 33 -3.12 -5.45 -9.50
C LEU A 33 -2.91 -6.19 -10.83
N ALA A 34 -1.75 -6.84 -11.01
CA ALA A 34 -1.47 -7.64 -12.20
C ALA A 34 -2.47 -8.80 -12.34
N MET A 35 -2.77 -9.48 -11.22
CA MET A 35 -3.76 -10.56 -11.20
C MET A 35 -5.17 -10.05 -11.52
N ALA A 36 -5.56 -8.87 -11.01
CA ALA A 36 -6.82 -8.22 -11.37
C ALA A 36 -6.87 -7.88 -12.87
N MET A 37 -5.80 -7.33 -13.44
CA MET A 37 -5.73 -7.01 -14.88
C MET A 37 -5.83 -8.26 -15.75
N VAL A 38 -5.16 -9.36 -15.39
CA VAL A 38 -5.27 -10.64 -16.11
C VAL A 38 -6.71 -11.17 -16.08
N GLY A 39 -7.37 -11.11 -14.92
CA GLY A 39 -8.78 -11.49 -14.78
C GLY A 39 -9.69 -10.62 -15.64
N LEU A 40 -9.49 -9.31 -15.66
CA LEU A 40 -10.28 -8.36 -16.43
C LEU A 40 -10.13 -8.57 -17.94
N VAL A 41 -8.88 -8.68 -18.43
CA VAL A 41 -8.59 -8.92 -19.85
C VAL A 41 -9.15 -10.27 -20.29
N GLY A 42 -9.00 -11.31 -19.47
CA GLY A 42 -9.55 -12.63 -19.76
C GLY A 42 -11.09 -12.65 -19.79
N PHE A 43 -11.74 -11.94 -18.87
CA PHE A 43 -13.19 -11.77 -18.85
C PHE A 43 -13.68 -11.06 -20.11
N TYR A 44 -13.04 -9.94 -20.48
CA TYR A 44 -13.43 -9.15 -21.66
C TYR A 44 -13.16 -9.91 -22.98
N SER A 45 -12.02 -10.61 -23.07
CA SER A 45 -11.71 -11.46 -24.23
C SER A 45 -12.73 -12.59 -24.40
N ARG A 46 -13.15 -13.22 -23.29
CA ARG A 46 -14.21 -14.24 -23.30
C ARG A 46 -15.56 -13.64 -23.67
N TRP A 47 -15.90 -12.48 -23.15
CA TRP A 47 -17.13 -11.76 -23.50
C TRP A 47 -17.22 -11.51 -24.99
N VAL A 48 -16.17 -10.92 -25.59
CA VAL A 48 -16.16 -10.54 -27.00
C VAL A 48 -16.19 -11.77 -27.93
N SER A 49 -15.58 -12.88 -27.51
CA SER A 49 -15.55 -14.11 -28.32
C SER A 49 -16.82 -14.96 -28.22
N THR A 50 -17.49 -14.96 -27.07
CA THR A 50 -18.64 -15.84 -26.81
C THR A 50 -19.97 -15.09 -26.82
N THR A 51 -19.97 -13.78 -26.62
CA THR A 51 -21.16 -12.91 -26.41
C THR A 51 -22.04 -13.34 -25.22
N GLU A 52 -21.57 -14.30 -24.42
CA GLU A 52 -22.23 -14.79 -23.22
C GLU A 52 -21.63 -14.12 -21.98
N PHE A 53 -22.49 -13.70 -21.05
CA PHE A 53 -22.07 -13.13 -19.78
C PHE A 53 -21.37 -14.21 -18.94
N PRO A 54 -20.08 -14.06 -18.58
CA PRO A 54 -19.39 -15.04 -17.76
C PRO A 54 -20.06 -15.15 -16.40
N GLY A 55 -20.53 -16.35 -16.04
CA GLY A 55 -21.25 -16.58 -14.80
C GLY A 55 -20.39 -16.40 -13.55
N TRP A 56 -21.01 -16.40 -12.37
CA TRP A 56 -20.35 -16.19 -11.08
C TRP A 56 -19.22 -17.17 -10.74
N ARG A 57 -19.15 -18.33 -11.40
CA ARG A 57 -18.09 -19.34 -11.23
C ARG A 57 -17.00 -19.25 -12.31
N ASP A 58 -17.01 -18.22 -13.15
CA ASP A 58 -16.01 -18.04 -14.19
C ASP A 58 -14.61 -17.78 -13.60
N ARG A 59 -13.60 -18.49 -14.10
CA ARG A 59 -12.21 -18.40 -13.62
C ARG A 59 -11.63 -16.98 -13.74
N TYR A 60 -12.01 -16.23 -14.77
CA TYR A 60 -11.52 -14.88 -15.01
C TYR A 60 -12.18 -13.87 -14.06
N LEU A 61 -13.47 -14.03 -13.78
CA LEU A 61 -14.18 -13.25 -12.78
C LEU A 61 -13.61 -13.52 -11.37
N LEU A 62 -13.38 -14.79 -11.02
CA LEU A 62 -12.76 -15.16 -9.75
C LEU A 62 -11.33 -14.62 -9.61
N ALA A 63 -10.53 -14.68 -10.68
CA ALA A 63 -9.18 -14.10 -10.70
C ALA A 63 -9.21 -12.57 -10.51
N PHE A 64 -10.16 -11.89 -11.17
CA PHE A 64 -10.36 -10.44 -11.02
C PHE A 64 -10.73 -10.07 -9.58
N LEU A 65 -11.74 -10.72 -9.00
CA LEU A 65 -12.21 -10.46 -7.64
C LEU A 65 -11.12 -10.77 -6.60
N THR A 66 -10.39 -11.86 -6.79
CA THR A 66 -9.27 -12.22 -5.91
C THR A 66 -8.15 -11.19 -6.00
N GLY A 67 -7.80 -10.76 -7.23
CA GLY A 67 -6.80 -9.71 -7.46
C GLY A 67 -7.17 -8.39 -6.80
N ILE A 68 -8.43 -7.96 -6.93
CA ILE A 68 -8.96 -6.76 -6.25
C ILE A 68 -8.91 -6.95 -4.73
N GLY A 69 -9.36 -8.09 -4.21
CA GLY A 69 -9.37 -8.34 -2.77
C GLY A 69 -7.96 -8.25 -2.16
N VAL A 70 -6.98 -8.89 -2.81
CA VAL A 70 -5.56 -8.82 -2.40
C VAL A 70 -5.05 -7.39 -2.50
N PHE A 71 -5.32 -6.70 -3.62
CA PHE A 71 -4.89 -5.32 -3.81
C PHE A 71 -5.44 -4.40 -2.71
N THR A 72 -6.74 -4.48 -2.42
CA THR A 72 -7.40 -3.68 -1.38
C THR A 72 -6.85 -3.99 0.01
N MET A 73 -6.63 -5.26 0.36
CA MET A 73 -6.03 -5.65 1.64
C MET A 73 -4.63 -5.06 1.81
N VAL A 74 -3.78 -5.16 0.78
CA VAL A 74 -2.42 -4.61 0.79
C VAL A 74 -2.46 -3.08 0.86
N TRP A 75 -3.41 -2.46 0.17
CA TRP A 75 -3.60 -1.01 0.20
C TRP A 75 -3.96 -0.50 1.59
N LEU A 76 -4.91 -1.15 2.27
CA LEU A 76 -5.28 -0.83 3.65
C LEU A 76 -4.11 -1.04 4.62
N TRP A 77 -3.34 -2.11 4.44
CA TRP A 77 -2.15 -2.38 5.27
C TRP A 77 -1.06 -1.31 5.08
N ALA A 78 -0.82 -0.87 3.84
CA ALA A 78 0.10 0.22 3.54
C ALA A 78 -0.37 1.56 4.15
N LEU A 79 -1.68 1.84 4.10
CA LEU A 79 -2.27 3.04 4.71
C LEU A 79 -2.03 3.06 6.24
N VAL A 80 -2.35 1.96 6.93
CA VAL A 80 -2.12 1.82 8.38
C VAL A 80 -0.64 2.00 8.73
N SER A 81 0.25 1.40 7.94
CA SER A 81 1.71 1.51 8.14
C SER A 81 2.20 2.96 8.02
N SER A 82 1.70 3.70 7.03
CA SER A 82 2.03 5.11 6.83
C SER A 82 1.59 5.98 8.02
N ILE A 83 0.37 5.75 8.53
CA ILE A 83 -0.16 6.47 9.70
C ILE A 83 0.70 6.20 10.95
N GLN A 84 1.12 4.94 11.17
CA GLN A 84 1.98 4.59 12.30
C GLN A 84 3.34 5.30 12.24
N ILE A 85 3.94 5.41 11.06
CA ILE A 85 5.21 6.12 10.86
C ILE A 85 5.07 7.60 11.21
N VAL A 86 4.03 8.27 10.70
CA VAL A 86 3.79 9.69 10.98
C VAL A 86 3.55 9.93 12.48
N ARG A 87 2.76 9.06 13.13
CA ARG A 87 2.52 9.13 14.58
C ARG A 87 3.81 8.92 15.39
N SER A 88 4.69 8.04 14.94
CA SER A 88 5.98 7.76 15.60
C SER A 88 7.02 8.87 15.42
N ALA A 89 6.87 9.73 14.40
CA ALA A 89 7.79 10.83 14.12
C ALA A 89 7.50 12.09 14.97
N ARG A 90 6.23 12.33 15.32
CA ARG A 90 5.79 13.52 16.08
C ARG A 90 6.39 13.70 17.49
N PRO A 91 6.77 12.66 18.26
CA PRO A 91 7.33 12.85 19.61
C PRO A 91 8.73 13.51 19.62
N ARG A 92 9.49 13.47 18.53
CA ARG A 92 10.88 13.98 18.49
C ARG A 92 11.01 15.44 18.09
N GLU A 93 10.06 15.97 17.32
CA GLU A 93 10.12 17.36 16.87
C GLU A 93 9.86 18.35 18.01
N TYR A 94 9.01 17.99 18.99
CA TYR A 94 8.75 18.83 20.16
C TYR A 94 10.02 19.12 20.98
N HIS A 95 10.89 18.12 21.15
CA HIS A 95 12.15 18.31 21.88
C HIS A 95 13.19 19.11 21.08
N ARG A 96 13.22 18.95 19.75
CA ARG A 96 14.17 19.69 18.89
C ARG A 96 13.76 21.16 18.71
N SER A 97 12.47 21.47 18.70
CA SER A 97 11.95 22.85 18.65
C SER A 97 11.99 23.56 20.00
N SER A 98 12.02 22.82 21.12
CA SER A 98 12.04 23.43 22.47
C SER A 98 13.36 24.10 22.85
N GLY A 99 14.44 23.94 22.07
CA GLY A 99 15.72 24.62 22.34
C GLY A 99 16.39 24.25 23.67
N ILE A 100 15.83 23.32 24.44
CA ILE A 100 16.37 22.89 25.72
C ILE A 100 17.60 22.03 25.44
N ARG A 101 18.79 22.64 25.53
CA ARG A 101 20.03 21.88 25.60
C ARG A 101 19.98 21.03 26.88
N PRO A 102 20.26 19.73 26.82
CA PRO A 102 20.46 18.96 28.04
C PRO A 102 21.60 19.62 28.85
N PRO A 103 21.47 19.71 30.19
CA PRO A 103 22.55 20.21 31.02
C PRO A 103 23.81 19.36 30.76
N PRO A 104 25.01 19.98 30.73
CA PRO A 104 26.25 19.25 30.54
C PRO A 104 26.33 18.14 31.59
N ALA A 105 26.64 16.93 31.13
CA ALA A 105 26.86 15.80 32.01
C ALA A 105 27.95 16.18 33.01
N MET A 106 27.58 16.33 34.28
CA MET A 106 28.56 16.37 35.37
C MET A 106 29.13 14.96 35.46
N ASN A 107 30.39 14.82 35.03
CA ASN A 107 31.19 13.65 35.35
C ASN A 107 31.30 13.62 36.89
N VAL A 108 30.66 12.63 37.50
CA VAL A 108 30.86 12.24 38.91
C VAL A 108 31.80 11.04 38.92
#